data_AF-A0A8D1R4F2-F1
#
_entry.id   AF-A0A8D1R4F2-F1
#
_cell.length_a   1.000
_cell.length_b   1.000
_cell.length_c   1.000
_cell.angle_alpha   90.00
_cell.angle_beta   90.00
_cell.angle_gamma   90.00
#
_symmetry.space_group_name_H-M   'P 1'
#
loop_
_entity.id
_entity.type
_entity.pdbx_description
1 polymer ?
#
loop_
_entity_poly.entity_id
_entity_poly.type
_entity_poly.pdbx_seq_one_letter_code
_entity_poly.pdbx_strand_id
1 'polypeptide(L)'
;LGRFSLGWFAHPIFRNGDYPDAMKWKVGNRSELQHLATSRLPSFTEQEKAYIRATADVFCLNTYSSRIVRHATPRLNPPSYEDDQELTEEEDPSWPSTAVNRAASWGMRRLLNWIKEEYGDIPIYITENGVGLTDPGVEDTDRIFYHKTYINEALKAYRLDGVDLRGYAAWSLMDNFEWLNGYTVKFGLYHVDFNNVNRPRTARASARYYTEVITNNGMPLPAEDEFLYGQFPEGFIWSAATATCGRKRRCLGGSLGSLLPVSLASPHPQIQVDQHRYKGCAEMGVSRPDGAGGARQKHLGKDVWI
;
A
#
# COMPACT_ATOMS: atom_id res chain seq x y z
N LEU A 1 2.64 18.14 -1.88
CA LEU A 1 1.56 17.36 -2.54
C LEU A 1 0.36 17.08 -1.65
N GLY A 2 0.49 16.29 -0.56
CA GLY A 2 -0.66 15.86 0.26
C GLY A 2 -1.59 17.00 0.72
N ARG A 3 -1.03 18.17 1.06
CA ARG A 3 -1.80 19.36 1.48
C ARG A 3 -2.47 20.14 0.34
N PHE A 4 -1.94 20.09 -0.87
CA PHE A 4 -2.46 20.83 -2.03
C PHE A 4 -3.44 20.02 -2.89
N SER A 5 -3.32 18.69 -2.86
CA SER A 5 -4.24 17.79 -3.55
C SER A 5 -5.34 17.32 -2.59
N LEU A 6 -5.05 16.35 -1.73
CA LEU A 6 -6.04 15.79 -0.80
C LEU A 6 -6.49 16.81 0.25
N GLY A 7 -5.53 17.53 0.85
CA GLY A 7 -5.79 18.50 1.90
C GLY A 7 -6.61 19.71 1.48
N TRP A 8 -6.65 20.06 0.19
CA TRP A 8 -7.47 21.15 -0.31
C TRP A 8 -8.96 20.92 0.02
N PHE A 9 -9.44 19.70 -0.17
CA PHE A 9 -10.82 19.32 0.11
C PHE A 9 -11.00 18.69 1.50
N ALA A 10 -10.05 17.87 1.94
CA ALA A 10 -10.17 17.13 3.19
C ALA A 10 -9.98 18.01 4.44
N HIS A 11 -9.14 19.06 4.39
CA HIS A 11 -8.86 19.88 5.58
C HIS A 11 -10.05 20.73 6.03
N PRO A 12 -10.80 21.40 5.13
CA PRO A 12 -12.02 22.08 5.52
C PRO A 12 -13.04 21.13 6.16
N ILE A 13 -13.20 19.92 5.62
CA ILE A 13 -14.23 18.98 6.07
C ILE A 13 -13.82 18.28 7.37
N PHE A 14 -12.61 17.70 7.45
CA PHE A 14 -12.23 16.79 8.53
C PHE A 14 -11.41 17.41 9.65
N ARG A 15 -10.99 18.68 9.53
CA ARG A 15 -10.13 19.32 10.53
C ARG A 15 -10.75 20.56 11.16
N ASN A 16 -10.70 21.70 10.48
CA ASN A 16 -10.99 23.00 11.10
C ASN A 16 -11.95 23.91 10.30
N GLY A 17 -12.52 23.43 9.18
CA GLY A 17 -13.43 24.25 8.37
C GLY A 17 -12.74 25.15 7.34
N ASP A 18 -11.40 25.20 7.32
CA ASP A 18 -10.64 26.12 6.47
C ASP A 18 -9.65 25.38 5.57
N TYR A 19 -9.09 26.08 4.58
CA TYR A 19 -8.01 25.55 3.76
C TYR A 19 -6.73 25.30 4.59
N PRO A 20 -5.87 24.36 4.19
CA PRO A 20 -4.58 24.14 4.85
C PRO A 20 -3.76 25.43 4.92
N ASP A 21 -3.16 25.73 6.08
CA ASP A 21 -2.38 26.96 6.28
C ASP A 21 -1.23 27.10 5.28
N ALA A 22 -0.58 25.97 4.94
CA ALA A 22 0.47 25.93 3.92
C ALA A 22 -0.03 26.36 2.53
N MET A 23 -1.28 26.03 2.19
CA MET A 23 -1.89 26.42 0.91
C MET A 23 -2.22 27.91 0.90
N LYS A 24 -2.86 28.41 1.98
CA LYS A 24 -3.15 29.84 2.15
C LYS A 24 -1.88 30.68 2.06
N TRP A 25 -0.82 30.27 2.77
CA TRP A 25 0.45 30.97 2.79
C TRP A 25 1.12 31.02 1.40
N LYS A 26 1.25 29.88 0.71
CA LYS A 26 1.89 29.81 -0.60
C LYS A 26 1.14 30.60 -1.66
N VAL A 27 -0.18 30.41 -1.77
CA VAL A 27 -0.98 31.12 -2.78
C VAL A 27 -1.02 32.63 -2.48
N GLY A 28 -1.10 33.01 -1.19
CA GLY A 28 -1.03 34.41 -0.77
C GLY A 28 0.28 35.07 -1.16
N ASN A 29 1.42 34.47 -0.78
CA ASN A 29 2.76 34.96 -1.11
C ASN A 29 2.95 35.08 -2.63
N ARG A 30 2.54 34.06 -3.40
CA ARG A 30 2.64 34.11 -4.86
C ARG A 30 1.74 35.17 -5.48
N SER A 31 0.53 35.37 -4.95
CA SER A 31 -0.37 36.44 -5.42
C SER A 31 0.24 37.83 -5.18
N GLU A 32 0.92 38.03 -4.05
CA GLU A 32 1.66 39.25 -3.76
C GLU A 32 2.85 39.45 -4.71
N LEU A 33 3.65 38.41 -4.95
CA LEU A 33 4.75 38.43 -5.93
C LEU A 33 4.28 38.63 -7.37
N GLN A 34 3.03 38.29 -7.67
CA GLN A 34 2.36 38.55 -8.95
C GLN A 34 1.75 39.95 -9.02
N HIS A 35 1.90 40.77 -7.98
CA HIS A 35 1.33 42.12 -7.86
C HIS A 35 -0.20 42.15 -7.96
N LEU A 36 -0.87 41.09 -7.48
CA LEU A 36 -2.33 41.06 -7.37
C LEU A 36 -2.78 41.76 -6.10
N ALA A 37 -3.88 42.51 -6.19
CA ALA A 37 -4.42 43.26 -5.06
C ALA A 37 -4.93 42.36 -3.92
N THR A 38 -5.29 41.11 -4.23
CA THR A 38 -5.82 40.12 -3.29
C THR A 38 -5.28 38.74 -3.62
N SER A 39 -5.30 37.84 -2.63
CA SER A 39 -4.95 36.43 -2.85
C SER A 39 -5.89 35.78 -3.86
N ARG A 40 -5.35 34.95 -4.76
CA ARG A 40 -6.15 34.14 -5.70
C ARG A 40 -6.95 33.04 -5.00
N LEU A 41 -6.54 32.64 -3.80
CA LEU A 41 -7.28 31.66 -3.00
C LEU A 41 -8.42 32.37 -2.23
N PRO A 42 -9.68 31.98 -2.43
CA PRO A 42 -10.78 32.52 -1.64
C PRO A 42 -10.62 32.22 -0.14
N SER A 43 -11.20 33.06 0.70
CA SER A 43 -11.23 32.87 2.15
C SER A 43 -12.63 32.48 2.60
N PHE A 44 -12.73 31.54 3.55
CA PHE A 44 -13.99 31.26 4.26
C PHE A 44 -14.21 32.26 5.40
N THR A 45 -15.45 32.70 5.55
CA THR A 45 -15.95 33.37 6.76
C THR A 45 -16.03 32.37 7.93
N GLU A 46 -16.06 32.85 9.16
CA GLU A 46 -16.18 31.97 10.33
C GLU A 46 -17.49 31.15 10.32
N GLN A 47 -18.56 31.72 9.78
CA GLN A 47 -19.84 31.03 9.59
C GLN A 47 -19.71 29.88 8.59
N GLU A 48 -19.02 30.09 7.45
CA GLU A 48 -18.78 29.03 6.45
C GLU A 48 -17.86 27.94 6.99
N LYS A 49 -16.81 28.29 7.72
CA LYS A 49 -15.91 27.32 8.37
C LYS A 49 -16.69 26.41 9.33
N ALA A 50 -17.55 27.01 10.16
CA ALA A 50 -18.39 26.26 11.09
C ALA A 50 -19.41 25.38 10.35
N TYR A 51 -19.92 25.84 9.20
CA TYR A 51 -20.89 25.10 8.39
C TYR A 51 -20.26 23.89 7.68
N ILE A 52 -19.03 24.01 7.18
CA ILE A 52 -18.36 22.96 6.38
C ILE A 52 -17.67 21.92 7.27
N ARG A 53 -17.20 22.31 8.46
CA ARG A 53 -16.48 21.42 9.35
C ARG A 53 -17.36 20.25 9.79
N ALA A 54 -16.80 19.04 9.74
CA ALA A 54 -17.43 17.79 10.15
C ALA A 54 -18.73 17.45 9.37
N THR A 55 -18.79 17.81 8.10
CA THR A 55 -19.94 17.53 7.21
C THR A 55 -19.88 16.17 6.51
N ALA A 56 -18.95 15.29 6.89
CA ALA A 56 -18.83 13.95 6.34
C ALA A 56 -18.61 12.91 7.44
N ASP A 57 -19.38 11.82 7.38
CA ASP A 57 -19.32 10.71 8.34
C ASP A 57 -18.15 9.75 8.09
N VAL A 58 -17.69 9.69 6.84
CA VAL A 58 -16.66 8.76 6.36
C VAL A 58 -15.72 9.46 5.39
N PHE A 59 -14.49 8.94 5.28
CA PHE A 59 -13.48 9.41 4.33
C PHE A 59 -13.44 8.48 3.12
N CYS A 60 -13.93 8.96 1.98
CA CYS A 60 -13.85 8.23 0.71
C CYS A 60 -12.56 8.56 -0.04
N LEU A 61 -11.78 7.55 -0.40
CA LEU A 61 -10.48 7.69 -1.02
C LEU A 61 -10.43 7.00 -2.39
N ASN A 62 -10.10 7.78 -3.41
CA ASN A 62 -9.68 7.28 -4.71
C ASN A 62 -8.15 7.33 -4.77
N THR A 63 -7.50 6.22 -5.08
CA THR A 63 -6.04 6.16 -5.15
C THR A 63 -5.58 5.12 -6.16
N TYR A 64 -4.53 5.46 -6.91
CA TYR A 64 -4.12 4.69 -8.09
C TYR A 64 -2.61 4.50 -8.18
N SER A 65 -1.83 5.53 -7.82
CA SER A 65 -0.38 5.56 -8.03
C SER A 65 0.29 6.48 -7.00
N SER A 66 1.62 6.56 -7.05
CA SER A 66 2.43 7.51 -6.28
C SER A 66 3.34 8.31 -7.21
N ARG A 67 3.89 9.39 -6.67
CA ARG A 67 4.80 10.30 -7.35
C ARG A 67 5.99 10.60 -6.45
N ILE A 68 7.17 10.69 -7.03
CA ILE A 68 8.34 11.29 -6.37
C ILE A 68 8.20 12.79 -6.52
N VAL A 69 8.34 13.52 -5.41
CA VAL A 69 8.14 14.97 -5.40
C VAL A 69 9.46 15.63 -5.02
N ARG A 70 9.88 16.61 -5.82
CA ARG A 70 11.03 17.48 -5.52
C ARG A 70 10.55 18.92 -5.43
N HIS A 71 11.20 19.70 -4.57
CA HIS A 71 10.98 21.14 -4.55
C HIS A 71 11.45 21.75 -5.87
N ALA A 72 10.65 22.66 -6.42
CA ALA A 72 10.98 23.42 -7.61
C ALA A 72 10.55 24.87 -7.43
N THR A 73 11.25 25.79 -8.08
CA THR A 73 10.89 27.20 -8.17
C THR A 73 10.32 27.50 -9.57
N PRO A 74 9.02 27.28 -9.79
CA PRO A 74 8.40 27.52 -11.08
C PRO A 74 8.25 29.01 -11.38
N ARG A 75 7.88 29.30 -12.64
CA ARG A 75 7.59 30.67 -13.09
C ARG A 75 6.46 31.27 -12.25
N LEU A 76 6.48 32.59 -12.08
CA LEU A 76 5.42 33.31 -11.37
C LEU A 76 4.22 33.58 -12.29
N ASN A 77 4.44 33.82 -13.58
CA ASN A 77 3.39 34.21 -14.52
C ASN A 77 3.41 33.29 -15.77
N PRO A 78 2.22 32.91 -16.29
CA PRO A 78 0.89 33.17 -15.74
C PRO A 78 0.64 32.39 -14.42
N PRO A 79 -0.28 32.84 -13.55
CA PRO A 79 -0.64 32.11 -12.34
C PRO A 79 -1.24 30.73 -12.67
N SER A 80 -0.80 29.68 -11.98
CA SER A 80 -1.31 28.32 -12.15
C SER A 80 -1.40 27.58 -10.81
N TYR A 81 -2.30 26.61 -10.72
CA TYR A 81 -2.42 25.75 -9.54
C TYR A 81 -1.17 24.88 -9.38
N GLU A 82 -0.63 24.38 -10.50
CA GLU A 82 0.55 23.52 -10.55
C GLU A 82 1.77 24.26 -9.98
N ASP A 83 2.00 25.50 -10.40
CA ASP A 83 3.16 26.29 -9.96
C ASP A 83 3.02 26.76 -8.50
N ASP A 84 1.80 26.90 -7.98
CA ASP A 84 1.56 27.27 -6.59
C ASP A 84 2.00 26.21 -5.58
N GLN A 85 2.14 24.96 -6.04
CA GLN A 85 2.62 23.88 -5.19
C GLN A 85 4.14 23.94 -4.96
N GLU A 86 4.88 24.64 -5.83
CA GLU A 86 6.35 24.75 -5.85
C GLU A 86 7.06 23.39 -5.83
N LEU A 87 6.57 22.50 -6.68
CA LEU A 87 7.08 21.15 -6.78
C LEU A 87 7.12 20.68 -8.24
N THR A 88 8.00 19.72 -8.48
CA THR A 88 7.99 18.89 -9.68
C THR A 88 7.68 17.46 -9.25
N GLU A 89 6.86 16.79 -10.05
CA GLU A 89 6.53 15.39 -9.87
C GLU A 89 7.29 14.54 -10.89
N GLU A 90 7.84 13.43 -10.42
CA GLU A 90 8.55 12.44 -11.21
C GLU A 90 7.96 11.06 -10.92
N GLU A 91 7.96 10.20 -11.93
CA GLU A 91 7.71 8.76 -11.74
C GLU A 91 9.05 8.02 -11.73
N ASP A 92 9.18 7.00 -10.88
CA ASP A 92 10.35 6.14 -10.88
C ASP A 92 10.28 5.14 -12.05
N PRO A 93 11.25 5.13 -12.99
CA PRO A 93 11.25 4.21 -14.12
C PRO A 93 11.32 2.72 -13.73
N SER A 94 11.75 2.41 -12.51
CA SER A 94 11.82 1.03 -12.01
C SER A 94 10.45 0.46 -11.62
N TRP A 95 9.44 1.31 -11.41
CA TRP A 95 8.09 0.87 -11.04
C TRP A 95 7.35 0.30 -12.27
N PRO A 96 6.48 -0.73 -12.09
CA PRO A 96 5.72 -1.31 -13.18
C PRO A 96 4.94 -0.25 -13.97
N SER A 97 5.12 -0.23 -15.29
CA SER A 97 4.41 0.67 -16.18
C SER A 97 2.97 0.21 -16.40
N THR A 98 2.04 1.15 -16.44
CA THR A 98 0.63 0.93 -16.79
C THR A 98 0.29 1.80 -18.02
N ALA A 99 -0.97 1.81 -18.47
CA ALA A 99 -1.38 2.63 -19.60
C ALA A 99 -1.37 4.15 -19.30
N VAL A 100 -1.51 4.54 -18.02
CA VAL A 100 -1.70 5.95 -17.62
C VAL A 100 -0.68 6.46 -16.61
N ASN A 101 -0.02 5.57 -15.87
CA ASN A 101 0.95 5.91 -14.82
C ASN A 101 1.84 4.70 -14.47
N ARG A 102 2.61 4.79 -13.39
CA ARG A 102 3.35 3.64 -12.81
C ARG A 102 2.75 3.14 -11.50
N ALA A 103 2.68 1.84 -11.31
CA ALA A 103 2.11 1.23 -10.10
C ALA A 103 3.11 1.28 -8.93
N ALA A 104 2.65 1.77 -7.77
CA ALA A 104 3.46 1.90 -6.55
C ALA A 104 2.61 1.56 -5.33
N SER A 105 2.44 0.26 -5.07
CA SER A 105 1.53 -0.26 -4.05
C SER A 105 1.86 0.20 -2.63
N TRP A 106 3.15 0.31 -2.27
CA TRP A 106 3.58 0.80 -0.95
C TRP A 106 3.06 2.21 -0.64
N GLY A 107 2.72 2.99 -1.67
CA GLY A 107 2.12 4.30 -1.54
C GLY A 107 0.73 4.27 -0.91
N MET A 108 -0.04 3.22 -1.15
CA MET A 108 -1.36 3.00 -0.53
C MET A 108 -1.27 3.04 1.00
N ARG A 109 -0.39 2.20 1.57
CA ARG A 109 -0.21 2.12 3.03
C ARG A 109 0.30 3.44 3.60
N ARG A 110 1.24 4.10 2.93
CA ARG A 110 1.74 5.42 3.37
C ARG A 110 0.64 6.49 3.35
N LEU A 111 -0.19 6.51 2.31
CA LEU A 111 -1.29 7.46 2.20
C LEU A 111 -2.34 7.25 3.30
N LEU A 112 -2.72 5.99 3.56
CA LEU A 112 -3.66 5.65 4.63
C LEU A 112 -3.15 6.07 6.01
N ASN A 113 -1.86 5.83 6.30
CA ASN A 113 -1.23 6.30 7.53
C ASN A 113 -1.18 7.83 7.62
N TRP A 114 -0.87 8.52 6.52
CA TRP A 114 -0.87 9.97 6.47
C TRP A 114 -2.26 10.57 6.76
N ILE A 115 -3.33 9.96 6.22
CA ILE A 115 -4.71 10.38 6.50
C ILE A 115 -5.02 10.22 8.00
N LYS A 116 -4.67 9.07 8.58
CA LYS A 116 -4.83 8.81 10.01
C LYS A 116 -4.07 9.83 10.88
N GLU A 117 -2.82 10.14 10.53
CA GLU A 117 -2.00 11.10 11.27
C GLU A 117 -2.55 12.53 11.18
N GLU A 118 -3.06 12.96 10.02
CA GLU A 118 -3.50 14.34 9.80
C GLU A 118 -4.94 14.62 10.24
N TYR A 119 -5.82 13.61 10.19
CA TYR A 119 -7.25 13.76 10.45
C TYR A 119 -7.78 12.90 11.60
N GLY A 120 -6.95 12.02 12.17
CA GLY A 120 -7.32 11.12 13.26
C GLY A 120 -7.97 9.81 12.78
N ASP A 121 -8.59 9.10 13.72
CA ASP A 121 -9.22 7.78 13.47
C ASP A 121 -10.61 7.94 12.83
N ILE A 122 -10.63 8.38 11.57
CA ILE A 122 -11.85 8.50 10.76
C ILE A 122 -12.07 7.19 9.99
N PRO A 123 -13.32 6.72 9.83
CA PRO A 123 -13.63 5.57 8.98
C PRO A 123 -13.25 5.85 7.52
N ILE A 124 -12.39 5.02 6.93
CA ILE A 124 -11.95 5.16 5.54
C ILE A 124 -12.57 4.09 4.66
N TYR A 125 -13.04 4.49 3.48
CA TYR A 125 -13.46 3.62 2.39
C TYR A 125 -12.62 3.93 1.16
N ILE A 126 -11.92 2.94 0.62
CA ILE A 126 -11.28 3.06 -0.69
C ILE A 126 -12.40 2.88 -1.73
N THR A 127 -12.85 3.99 -2.32
CA THR A 127 -13.97 4.00 -3.27
C THR A 127 -13.53 3.71 -4.69
N GLU A 128 -12.25 3.93 -5.01
CA GLU A 128 -11.66 3.50 -6.27
C GLU A 128 -10.18 3.13 -6.09
N ASN A 129 -9.83 1.92 -6.56
CA ASN A 129 -8.45 1.53 -6.82
C ASN A 129 -8.40 0.53 -7.99
N GLY A 130 -7.50 0.76 -8.95
CA GLY A 130 -7.42 -0.06 -10.16
C GLY A 130 -6.27 0.30 -11.08
N VAL A 131 -6.15 -0.45 -12.17
CA VAL A 131 -5.09 -0.23 -13.17
C VAL A 131 -5.65 -0.26 -14.59
N GLY A 132 -5.28 0.78 -15.33
CA GLY A 132 -5.56 0.92 -16.75
C GLY A 132 -4.52 0.17 -17.57
N LEU A 133 -4.98 -0.71 -18.45
CA LEU A 133 -4.13 -1.47 -19.39
C LEU A 133 -4.57 -1.18 -20.83
N THR A 134 -3.61 -1.18 -21.75
CA THR A 134 -3.87 -1.06 -23.20
C THR A 134 -4.10 -2.46 -23.76
N ASP A 135 -5.26 -2.66 -24.41
CA ASP A 135 -5.66 -3.93 -25.03
C ASP A 135 -5.40 -5.20 -24.19
N PRO A 136 -5.83 -5.25 -22.91
CA PRO A 136 -5.65 -6.45 -22.10
C PRO A 136 -6.46 -7.61 -22.68
N GLY A 137 -5.85 -8.79 -22.74
CA GLY A 137 -6.54 -10.05 -22.98
C GLY A 137 -7.41 -10.47 -21.80
N VAL A 138 -8.14 -11.58 -21.94
CA VAL A 138 -8.93 -12.17 -20.84
C VAL A 138 -8.03 -12.59 -19.66
N GLU A 139 -6.82 -13.03 -19.96
CA GLU A 139 -5.77 -13.35 -18.99
C GLU A 139 -4.93 -12.09 -18.67
N ASP A 140 -5.43 -11.28 -17.76
CA ASP A 140 -4.89 -9.98 -17.36
C ASP A 140 -4.05 -10.05 -16.08
N THR A 141 -2.95 -10.80 -16.13
CA THR A 141 -2.05 -11.07 -14.99
C THR A 141 -1.49 -9.80 -14.34
N ASP A 142 -1.23 -8.75 -15.12
CA ASP A 142 -0.77 -7.45 -14.60
C ASP A 142 -1.80 -6.80 -13.66
N ARG A 143 -3.10 -6.93 -13.99
CA ARG A 143 -4.19 -6.43 -13.16
C ARG A 143 -4.34 -7.24 -11.87
N ILE A 144 -4.17 -8.57 -11.95
CA ILE A 144 -4.12 -9.44 -10.77
C ILE A 144 -2.97 -9.00 -9.85
N PHE A 145 -1.77 -8.82 -10.39
CA PHE A 145 -0.60 -8.39 -9.62
C PHE A 145 -0.81 -7.02 -8.96
N TYR A 146 -1.40 -6.07 -9.68
CA TYR A 146 -1.77 -4.77 -9.15
C TYR A 146 -2.71 -4.90 -7.94
N HIS A 147 -3.87 -5.56 -8.10
CA HIS A 147 -4.83 -5.70 -7.01
C HIS A 147 -4.25 -6.48 -5.83
N LYS A 148 -3.51 -7.57 -6.09
CA LYS A 148 -2.86 -8.36 -5.03
C LYS A 148 -1.92 -7.49 -4.19
N THR A 149 -1.09 -6.67 -4.82
CA THR A 149 -0.13 -5.84 -4.09
C THR A 149 -0.79 -4.67 -3.36
N TYR A 150 -1.77 -4.00 -3.96
CA TYR A 150 -2.47 -2.87 -3.34
C TYR A 150 -3.39 -3.29 -2.19
N ILE A 151 -4.17 -4.36 -2.36
CA ILE A 151 -5.00 -4.92 -1.29
C ILE A 151 -4.12 -5.38 -0.13
N ASN A 152 -2.95 -5.96 -0.41
CA ASN A 152 -2.00 -6.37 0.65
C ASN A 152 -1.51 -5.17 1.47
N GLU A 153 -1.16 -4.06 0.82
CA GLU A 153 -0.74 -2.84 1.52
C GLU A 153 -1.89 -2.19 2.30
N ALA A 154 -3.12 -2.22 1.78
CA ALA A 154 -4.31 -1.77 2.51
C ALA A 154 -4.59 -2.64 3.75
N LEU A 155 -4.49 -3.97 3.62
CA LEU A 155 -4.64 -4.90 4.74
C LEU A 155 -3.54 -4.73 5.79
N LYS A 156 -2.30 -4.42 5.39
CA LYS A 156 -1.23 -4.07 6.34
C LYS A 156 -1.55 -2.78 7.09
N ALA A 157 -2.05 -1.75 6.40
CA ALA A 157 -2.48 -0.51 7.06
C ALA A 157 -3.56 -0.76 8.12
N TYR A 158 -4.55 -1.61 7.78
CA TYR A 158 -5.61 -2.00 8.71
C TYR A 158 -5.08 -2.86 9.88
N ARG A 159 -4.42 -3.99 9.60
CA ARG A 159 -4.02 -4.97 10.63
C ARG A 159 -2.81 -4.58 11.46
N LEU A 160 -1.82 -3.92 10.85
CA LEU A 160 -0.54 -3.63 11.49
C LEU A 160 -0.45 -2.19 12.00
N ASP A 161 -1.04 -1.23 11.28
CA ASP A 161 -0.94 0.20 11.63
C ASP A 161 -2.21 0.74 12.31
N GLY A 162 -3.27 -0.07 12.37
CA GLY A 162 -4.52 0.26 13.04
C GLY A 162 -5.30 1.39 12.36
N VAL A 163 -5.22 1.50 11.03
CA VAL A 163 -6.10 2.41 10.26
C VAL A 163 -7.52 1.85 10.25
N ASP A 164 -8.54 2.68 10.54
CA ASP A 164 -9.97 2.29 10.48
C ASP A 164 -10.47 2.21 9.03
N LEU A 165 -9.85 1.31 8.25
CA LEU A 165 -10.27 0.97 6.88
C LEU A 165 -11.46 0.02 6.95
N ARG A 166 -12.58 0.38 6.32
CA ARG A 166 -13.83 -0.39 6.39
C ARG A 166 -14.33 -0.93 5.06
N GLY A 167 -13.84 -0.39 3.95
CA GLY A 167 -14.28 -0.79 2.62
C GLY A 167 -13.22 -0.63 1.55
N TYR A 168 -13.29 -1.47 0.52
CA TYR A 168 -12.48 -1.38 -0.68
C TYR A 168 -13.33 -1.67 -1.92
N ALA A 169 -13.30 -0.78 -2.92
CA ALA A 169 -14.00 -0.94 -4.18
C ALA A 169 -13.01 -0.89 -5.36
N ALA A 170 -12.92 -2.00 -6.08
CA ALA A 170 -12.10 -2.10 -7.28
C ALA A 170 -12.68 -1.24 -8.42
N TRP A 171 -11.82 -0.41 -9.01
CA TRP A 171 -12.14 0.30 -10.25
C TRP A 171 -11.57 -0.46 -11.46
N SER A 172 -12.37 -0.95 -12.40
CA SER A 172 -13.82 -0.83 -12.51
C SER A 172 -14.49 -2.19 -12.65
N LEU A 173 -15.81 -2.24 -12.42
CA LEU A 173 -16.59 -3.45 -12.65
C LEU A 173 -16.43 -3.97 -14.09
N MET A 174 -16.46 -3.09 -15.09
CA MET A 174 -16.36 -3.46 -16.50
C MET A 174 -15.65 -2.37 -17.30
N ASP A 175 -15.13 -2.74 -18.47
CA ASP A 175 -14.57 -1.78 -19.42
C ASP A 175 -15.62 -0.69 -19.73
N ASN A 176 -15.22 0.57 -19.65
CA ASN A 176 -16.10 1.72 -19.84
C ASN A 176 -15.41 2.78 -20.72
N PHE A 177 -16.00 3.98 -20.80
CA PHE A 177 -15.42 5.12 -21.49
C PHE A 177 -14.51 5.90 -20.52
N GLU A 178 -13.20 5.84 -20.74
CA GLU A 178 -12.17 6.41 -19.87
C GLU A 178 -11.82 7.85 -20.28
N TRP A 179 -12.82 8.72 -20.24
CA TRP A 179 -12.66 10.18 -20.39
C TRP A 179 -11.86 10.57 -21.65
N LEU A 180 -10.72 11.26 -21.48
CA LEU A 180 -9.86 11.70 -22.58
C LEU A 180 -9.18 10.55 -23.33
N ASN A 181 -9.08 9.36 -22.70
CA ASN A 181 -8.54 8.16 -23.35
C ASN A 181 -9.60 7.41 -24.16
N GLY A 182 -10.88 7.80 -24.04
CA GLY A 182 -11.98 7.12 -24.71
C GLY A 182 -12.02 5.63 -24.37
N TYR A 183 -12.01 4.76 -25.39
CA TYR A 183 -12.04 3.32 -25.20
C TYR A 183 -10.67 2.64 -25.34
N THR A 184 -9.55 3.36 -25.38
CA THR A 184 -8.22 2.73 -25.58
C THR A 184 -7.66 2.11 -24.31
N VAL A 185 -7.98 2.69 -23.14
CA VAL A 185 -7.55 2.21 -21.83
C VAL A 185 -8.66 1.43 -21.16
N LYS A 186 -8.31 0.26 -20.61
CA LYS A 186 -9.25 -0.67 -19.97
C LYS A 186 -8.93 -0.84 -18.49
N PHE A 187 -9.88 -0.51 -17.62
CA PHE A 187 -9.82 -0.73 -16.17
C PHE A 187 -10.66 -1.92 -15.70
N GLY A 188 -11.55 -2.43 -16.55
CA GLY A 188 -12.59 -3.37 -16.14
C GLY A 188 -12.09 -4.74 -15.74
N LEU A 189 -12.63 -5.27 -14.64
CA LEU A 189 -12.57 -6.70 -14.31
C LEU A 189 -13.31 -7.55 -15.37
N TYR A 190 -14.30 -6.97 -16.05
CA TYR A 190 -15.02 -7.58 -17.15
C TYR A 190 -14.70 -6.86 -18.47
N HIS A 191 -14.30 -7.64 -19.47
CA HIS A 191 -14.17 -7.15 -20.84
C HIS A 191 -15.54 -6.82 -21.43
N VAL A 192 -15.65 -5.68 -22.13
CA VAL A 192 -16.84 -5.31 -22.92
C VAL A 192 -16.47 -5.23 -24.40
N ASP A 193 -17.20 -5.96 -25.22
CA ASP A 193 -17.12 -5.82 -26.67
C ASP A 193 -17.97 -4.62 -27.13
N PHE A 194 -17.30 -3.50 -27.42
CA PHE A 194 -17.93 -2.26 -27.89
C PHE A 194 -18.35 -2.30 -29.36
N ASN A 195 -17.93 -3.30 -30.15
CA ASN A 195 -18.35 -3.46 -31.53
C ASN A 195 -19.66 -4.25 -31.63
N ASN A 196 -19.93 -5.13 -30.67
CA ASN A 196 -21.19 -5.87 -30.59
C ASN A 196 -22.31 -5.02 -29.95
N VAL A 197 -23.43 -4.85 -30.65
CA VAL A 197 -24.61 -4.08 -30.19
C VAL A 197 -25.10 -4.51 -28.80
N ASN A 198 -24.97 -5.79 -28.47
CA ASN A 198 -25.41 -6.35 -27.19
C ASN A 198 -24.46 -6.05 -26.02
N ARG A 199 -23.27 -5.51 -26.28
CA ARG A 199 -22.22 -5.18 -25.27
C ARG A 199 -22.05 -6.30 -24.24
N PRO A 200 -21.72 -7.53 -24.69
CA PRO A 200 -21.53 -8.66 -23.78
C PRO A 200 -20.37 -8.37 -22.81
N ARG A 201 -20.50 -8.87 -21.58
CA ARG A 201 -19.49 -8.75 -20.52
C ARG A 201 -18.82 -10.11 -20.33
N THR A 202 -17.52 -10.18 -20.53
CA THR A 202 -16.73 -11.41 -20.36
C THR A 202 -15.78 -11.23 -19.18
N ALA A 203 -15.91 -12.09 -18.17
CA ALA A 203 -15.06 -12.03 -16.98
C ALA A 203 -13.59 -12.27 -17.34
N ARG A 204 -12.71 -11.39 -16.88
CA ARG A 204 -11.25 -11.58 -16.97
C ARG A 204 -10.74 -12.43 -15.81
N ALA A 205 -9.49 -12.86 -15.87
CA ALA A 205 -8.85 -13.60 -14.79
C ALA A 205 -8.82 -12.78 -13.48
N SER A 206 -8.64 -11.45 -13.56
CA SER A 206 -8.74 -10.54 -12.41
C SER A 206 -10.11 -10.54 -11.73
N ALA A 207 -11.22 -10.73 -12.45
CA ALA A 207 -12.55 -10.86 -11.85
C ALA A 207 -12.65 -12.12 -10.97
N ARG A 208 -12.07 -13.23 -11.44
CA ARG A 208 -12.04 -14.49 -10.69
C ARG A 208 -11.17 -14.33 -9.44
N TYR A 209 -9.98 -13.75 -9.58
CA TYR A 209 -9.10 -13.44 -8.45
C TYR A 209 -9.78 -12.53 -7.41
N TYR A 210 -10.45 -11.46 -7.85
CA TYR A 210 -11.15 -10.56 -6.92
C TYR A 210 -12.31 -11.27 -6.21
N THR A 211 -13.02 -12.18 -6.90
CA THR A 211 -14.05 -13.04 -6.30
C THR A 211 -13.45 -13.95 -5.22
N GLU A 212 -12.27 -14.54 -5.46
CA GLU A 212 -11.56 -15.34 -4.46
C GLU A 212 -11.19 -14.50 -3.23
N VAL A 213 -10.73 -13.27 -3.42
CA VAL A 213 -10.39 -12.37 -2.30
C VAL A 213 -11.64 -12.05 -1.45
N ILE A 214 -12.76 -11.74 -2.10
CA ILE A 214 -14.03 -11.45 -1.41
C ILE A 214 -14.53 -12.68 -0.67
N THR A 215 -14.60 -13.84 -1.34
CA THR A 215 -15.14 -15.08 -0.76
C THR A 215 -14.32 -15.58 0.42
N ASN A 216 -13.00 -15.36 0.41
CA ASN A 216 -12.12 -15.73 1.52
C ASN A 216 -11.91 -14.60 2.55
N ASN A 217 -12.54 -13.44 2.37
CA ASN A 217 -12.34 -12.23 3.18
C ASN A 217 -10.84 -11.90 3.39
N GLY A 218 -10.07 -11.95 2.31
CA GLY A 218 -8.62 -11.72 2.34
C GLY A 218 -7.86 -12.53 1.28
N MET A 219 -6.55 -12.61 1.47
CA MET A 219 -5.68 -13.40 0.59
C MET A 219 -5.36 -14.75 1.23
N PRO A 220 -5.98 -15.86 0.77
CA PRO A 220 -5.66 -17.18 1.28
C PRO A 220 -4.23 -17.58 0.90
N LEU A 221 -3.60 -18.40 1.73
CA LEU A 221 -2.32 -19.02 1.38
C LEU A 221 -2.57 -20.04 0.26
N PRO A 222 -1.71 -20.09 -0.77
CA PRO A 222 -1.65 -21.22 -1.68
C PRO A 222 -1.50 -22.53 -0.89
N ALA A 223 -2.14 -23.61 -1.34
CA ALA A 223 -2.03 -24.92 -0.68
C ALA A 223 -0.58 -25.44 -0.61
N GLU A 224 0.29 -25.01 -1.52
CA GLU A 224 1.72 -25.29 -1.53
C GLU A 224 2.51 -24.61 -0.40
N ASP A 225 1.96 -23.53 0.18
CA ASP A 225 2.53 -22.82 1.32
C ASP A 225 2.02 -23.34 2.67
N GLU A 226 1.20 -24.41 2.67
CA GLU A 226 0.80 -25.08 3.92
C GLU A 226 1.99 -25.78 4.57
N PHE A 227 2.06 -25.69 5.90
CA PHE A 227 3.14 -26.31 6.65
C PHE A 227 3.07 -27.84 6.54
N LEU A 228 4.08 -28.43 5.88
CA LEU A 228 4.20 -29.88 5.78
C LEU A 228 4.86 -30.43 7.04
N TYR A 229 4.14 -31.31 7.73
CA TYR A 229 4.69 -32.09 8.84
C TYR A 229 5.31 -33.37 8.30
N GLY A 230 6.57 -33.60 8.62
CA GLY A 230 7.28 -34.81 8.18
C GLY A 230 8.64 -34.99 8.85
N GLN A 231 9.25 -36.14 8.61
CA GLN A 231 10.62 -36.44 9.01
C GLN A 231 11.43 -36.70 7.74
N PHE A 232 12.66 -36.20 7.70
CA PHE A 232 13.60 -36.58 6.65
C PHE A 232 13.95 -38.07 6.80
N PRO A 233 14.24 -38.78 5.69
CA PRO A 233 14.63 -40.19 5.75
C PRO A 233 15.83 -40.43 6.68
N GLU A 234 15.90 -41.63 7.26
CA GLU A 234 17.07 -42.03 8.05
C GLU A 234 18.35 -41.95 7.20
N GLY A 235 19.39 -41.33 7.76
CA GLY A 235 20.65 -41.07 7.04
C GLY A 235 20.66 -39.78 6.20
N PHE A 236 19.63 -38.92 6.28
CA PHE A 236 19.65 -37.62 5.62
C PHE A 236 20.84 -36.77 6.08
N ILE A 237 21.67 -36.34 5.12
CA ILE A 237 22.89 -35.57 5.39
C ILE A 237 22.56 -34.09 5.43
N TRP A 238 22.61 -33.51 6.62
CA TRP A 238 22.59 -32.07 6.82
C TRP A 238 24.00 -31.51 6.57
N SER A 239 24.12 -30.56 5.65
CA SER A 239 25.41 -29.93 5.34
C SER A 239 25.27 -28.44 5.09
N ALA A 240 26.37 -27.70 5.26
CA ALA A 240 26.49 -26.30 4.93
C ALA A 240 27.64 -26.10 3.93
N ALA A 241 27.41 -25.28 2.90
CA ALA A 241 28.42 -24.97 1.89
C ALA A 241 29.09 -23.62 2.18
N THR A 242 30.37 -23.50 1.86
CA THR A 242 31.10 -22.22 1.86
C THR A 242 31.70 -21.94 0.49
N ALA A 243 31.46 -20.73 -0.03
CA ALA A 243 32.01 -20.27 -1.30
C ALA A 243 33.35 -19.56 -1.09
N THR A 244 34.32 -20.23 -0.44
CA THR A 244 35.75 -19.91 -0.52
C THR A 244 36.55 -21.08 0.03
N CYS A 245 37.27 -21.79 -0.83
CA CYS A 245 38.40 -22.62 -0.40
C CYS A 245 39.65 -21.81 -0.74
N GLY A 246 40.14 -21.01 0.21
CA GLY A 246 41.41 -20.32 0.03
C GLY A 246 42.50 -21.36 -0.24
N ARG A 247 43.16 -21.31 -1.41
CA ARG A 247 44.38 -22.07 -1.67
C ARG A 247 45.37 -21.71 -0.56
N LYS A 248 45.57 -22.62 0.42
CA LYS A 248 46.74 -22.55 1.29
C LYS A 248 47.96 -22.52 0.38
N ARG A 249 48.67 -21.39 0.33
CA ARG A 249 50.08 -21.39 -0.06
C ARG A 249 50.78 -22.36 0.89
N ARG A 250 51.57 -23.28 0.30
CA ARG A 250 52.31 -24.40 0.91
C ARG A 250 52.59 -24.25 2.41
N CYS A 251 52.09 -25.21 3.20
CA CYS A 251 52.80 -25.70 4.37
C CYS A 251 52.98 -27.22 4.24
N LEU A 252 54.16 -27.69 4.61
CA LEU A 252 54.72 -29.02 4.39
C LEU A 252 53.92 -30.15 5.04
N GLY A 253 53.82 -31.28 4.32
CA GLY A 253 53.76 -32.68 4.81
C GLY A 253 52.69 -33.09 5.84
N GLY A 254 51.79 -34.01 5.45
CA GLY A 254 51.15 -34.93 6.40
C GLY A 254 49.70 -35.31 6.12
N SER A 255 49.49 -36.56 5.69
CA SER A 255 48.31 -37.45 5.78
C SER A 255 46.93 -37.01 5.27
N LEU A 256 46.27 -37.91 4.51
CA LEU A 256 44.86 -37.83 4.13
C LEU A 256 43.95 -37.70 5.38
N GLY A 257 43.18 -36.62 5.47
CA GLY A 257 42.14 -36.43 6.46
C GLY A 257 40.79 -36.93 5.94
N SER A 258 40.23 -37.89 6.64
CA SER A 258 38.90 -38.49 6.48
C SER A 258 37.75 -37.47 6.58
N LEU A 259 36.69 -37.67 5.79
CA LEU A 259 35.38 -37.07 6.01
C LEU A 259 34.85 -37.52 7.39
N LEU A 260 34.67 -36.57 8.31
CA LEU A 260 33.99 -36.84 9.58
C LEU A 260 32.48 -36.63 9.37
N PRO A 261 31.62 -37.64 9.58
CA PRO A 261 30.19 -37.41 9.70
C PRO A 261 29.92 -36.68 11.02
N VAL A 262 29.15 -35.59 10.96
CA VAL A 262 28.59 -34.98 12.17
C VAL A 262 27.46 -35.88 12.65
N SER A 263 27.74 -36.72 13.66
CA SER A 263 26.71 -37.46 14.39
C SER A 263 26.03 -36.48 15.35
N LEU A 264 24.81 -36.05 15.03
CA LEU A 264 23.92 -35.43 16.00
C LEU A 264 23.37 -36.53 16.91
N ALA A 265 24.04 -36.76 18.03
CA ALA A 265 23.50 -37.56 19.11
C ALA A 265 22.43 -36.75 19.86
N SER A 266 21.17 -36.84 19.42
CA SER A 266 20.00 -36.66 20.29
C SER A 266 18.73 -37.20 19.60
N PRO A 267 17.97 -38.12 20.23
CA PRO A 267 16.72 -38.59 19.65
C PRO A 267 15.66 -37.49 19.86
N HIS A 268 15.08 -37.03 18.75
CA HIS A 268 14.02 -36.03 18.64
C HIS A 268 14.43 -34.54 18.74
N PRO A 269 14.96 -33.96 17.65
CA PRO A 269 14.75 -32.54 17.39
C PRO A 269 13.38 -32.37 16.73
N GLN A 270 12.36 -31.97 17.50
CA GLN A 270 11.22 -31.26 16.90
C GLN A 270 11.72 -29.88 16.48
N ILE A 271 11.87 -29.66 15.18
CA ILE A 271 12.18 -28.33 14.65
C ILE A 271 10.85 -27.56 14.62
N GLN A 272 10.63 -26.70 15.61
CA GLN A 272 9.67 -25.62 15.51
C GLN A 272 10.33 -24.44 14.80
N VAL A 273 9.80 -24.05 13.64
CA VAL A 273 10.17 -22.79 13.00
C VAL A 273 9.31 -21.70 13.64
N ASP A 274 9.81 -21.11 14.72
CA ASP A 274 9.16 -20.03 15.44
C ASP A 274 9.48 -18.68 14.76
N GLN A 275 8.48 -18.04 14.15
CA GLN A 275 8.60 -16.69 13.60
C GLN A 275 8.30 -15.63 14.68
N HIS A 276 9.13 -15.52 15.72
CA HIS A 276 9.19 -14.30 16.51
C HIS A 276 10.54 -14.14 17.21
N ARG A 277 11.45 -13.34 16.62
CA ARG A 277 12.47 -12.59 17.38
C ARG A 277 13.12 -11.48 16.54
N TYR A 278 12.47 -10.33 16.51
CA TYR A 278 13.16 -9.04 16.50
C TYR A 278 12.63 -8.23 17.69
N LYS A 279 13.32 -8.34 18.83
CA LYS A 279 13.32 -7.31 19.89
C LYS A 279 14.77 -7.13 20.31
N GLY A 280 15.35 -6.02 19.87
CA GLY A 280 16.64 -5.53 20.32
C GLY A 280 16.56 -5.05 21.77
N CYS A 281 17.68 -5.22 22.46
CA CYS A 281 17.91 -4.95 23.87
C CYS A 281 17.55 -3.54 24.33
N ALA A 282 16.85 -3.44 25.46
CA ALA A 282 17.00 -2.36 26.42
C ALA A 282 16.76 -2.89 27.84
N GLU A 283 17.81 -2.75 28.64
CA GLU A 283 17.85 -2.54 30.09
C GLU A 283 17.69 -3.67 31.12
N MET A 284 18.73 -3.65 31.96
CA MET A 284 19.02 -4.22 33.27
C MET A 284 17.82 -4.46 34.19
N GLY A 285 17.86 -5.59 34.88
CA GLY A 285 16.72 -6.15 35.60
C GLY A 285 16.51 -5.63 37.01
N VAL A 286 15.32 -5.96 37.53
CA VAL A 286 14.99 -6.14 38.94
C VAL A 286 13.87 -7.19 39.02
N SER A 287 13.93 -7.98 40.10
CA SER A 287 13.11 -9.13 40.54
C SER A 287 11.57 -8.95 40.55
N ARG A 288 10.85 -10.08 40.37
CA ARG A 288 9.40 -10.28 40.65
C ARG A 288 9.11 -10.29 42.16
N PRO A 289 7.84 -10.11 42.61
CA PRO A 289 6.89 -11.24 42.70
C PRO A 289 5.41 -10.94 42.33
N ASP A 290 4.77 -11.99 41.81
CA ASP A 290 3.39 -12.50 41.94
C ASP A 290 2.14 -11.60 42.06
N GLY A 291 1.11 -11.92 41.26
CA GLY A 291 -0.27 -11.50 41.47
C GLY A 291 -1.21 -11.84 40.31
N ALA A 292 -2.12 -12.80 40.53
CA ALA A 292 -3.11 -13.31 39.60
C ALA A 292 -4.27 -12.32 39.28
N GLY A 293 -4.84 -12.40 38.07
CA GLY A 293 -6.11 -11.75 37.74
C GLY A 293 -6.46 -11.83 36.25
N GLY A 294 -7.55 -12.54 35.92
CA GLY A 294 -7.90 -13.00 34.57
C GLY A 294 -8.20 -11.92 33.52
N ALA A 295 -7.81 -12.23 32.28
CA ALA A 295 -8.13 -11.43 31.10
C ALA A 295 -9.41 -11.95 30.41
N ARG A 296 -10.46 -11.12 30.45
CA ARG A 296 -11.64 -11.22 29.59
C ARG A 296 -11.24 -10.83 28.17
N GLN A 297 -11.35 -11.76 27.24
CA GLN A 297 -11.10 -11.58 25.82
C GLN A 297 -12.24 -10.72 25.23
N LYS A 298 -11.99 -9.43 24.95
CA LYS A 298 -12.90 -8.60 24.15
C LYS A 298 -12.68 -8.94 22.67
N HIS A 299 -13.62 -9.66 22.07
CA HIS A 299 -13.79 -9.71 20.63
C HIS A 299 -14.15 -8.31 20.11
N LEU A 300 -13.27 -7.71 19.30
CA LEU A 300 -13.58 -6.61 18.40
C LEU A 300 -13.33 -7.11 16.98
N GLY A 301 -14.31 -7.84 16.45
CA GLY A 301 -14.41 -8.09 15.02
C GLY A 301 -15.00 -6.87 14.36
N LYS A 302 -14.17 -6.09 13.66
CA LYS A 302 -14.62 -5.14 12.65
C LYS A 302 -14.04 -5.62 11.34
N ASP A 303 -14.71 -6.57 10.68
CA ASP A 303 -14.25 -7.08 9.40
C ASP A 303 -14.23 -5.94 8.36
N VAL A 304 -13.16 -5.86 7.58
CA VAL A 304 -13.07 -4.97 6.42
C VAL A 304 -13.93 -5.59 5.32
N TRP A 305 -14.88 -4.84 4.77
CA TRP A 305 -15.63 -5.29 3.61
C TRP A 305 -14.79 -5.09 2.34
N ILE A 306 -14.44 -6.17 1.65
CA ILE A 306 -13.82 -6.14 0.32
C ILE A 306 -14.87 -6.48 -0.75
#